data_AF-A0A969JBE5-F1
#
_entry.id   AF-A0A969JBE5-F1
#
_cell.length_a   1.000
_cell.length_b   1.000
_cell.length_c   1.000
_cell.angle_alpha   90.00
_cell.angle_beta   90.00
_cell.angle_gamma   90.00
#
_symmetry.space_group_name_H-M   'P 1'
#
loop_
_entity.id
_entity.type
_entity.pdbx_description
1 polymer ?
#
loop_
_entity_poly.entity_id
_entity_poly.type
_entity_poly.pdbx_seq_one_letter_code
_entity_poly.pdbx_strand_id
1 'polypeptide(L)' 'MQQRLAQALAQRGISANVVAAFHHDHVFVPSSRAQEAIAALTELMLTD' A
#
# COMPACT_ATOMS: atom_id res chain seq x y z
N MET A 1 5.57 7.08 -7.98
CA MET A 1 5.30 6.45 -6.66
C MET A 1 4.16 5.44 -6.68
N GLN A 2 2.97 5.77 -7.23
CA GLN A 2 1.78 4.89 -7.15
C GLN A 2 2.01 3.43 -7.60
N GLN A 3 2.80 3.19 -8.66
CA GLN A 3 3.07 1.83 -9.13
C GLN A 3 3.83 0.95 -8.12
N ARG A 4 4.77 1.52 -7.35
CA ARG A 4 5.55 0.78 -6.33
C ARG A 4 4.68 0.36 -5.14
N LEU A 5 3.76 1.23 -4.72
CA LEU A 5 2.79 0.93 -3.66
C LEU A 5 1.88 -0.25 -4.05
N ALA A 6 1.27 -0.16 -5.23
CA ALA A 6 0.37 -1.19 -5.74
C ALA A 6 1.10 -2.53 -5.92
N GLN A 7 2.33 -2.51 -6.42
CA GLN A 7 3.16 -3.71 -6.56
C GLN A 7 3.51 -4.34 -5.20
N ALA A 8 3.92 -3.54 -4.20
CA ALA A 8 4.26 -4.06 -2.87
C ALA A 8 3.08 -4.76 -2.20
N LEU A 9 1.87 -4.18 -2.32
CA LEU A 9 0.65 -4.79 -1.79
C LEU A 9 0.23 -6.04 -2.61
N ALA A 10 0.35 -5.98 -3.94
CA ALA A 10 0.01 -7.10 -4.82
C ALA A 10 0.94 -8.32 -4.61
N GLN A 11 2.24 -8.11 -4.36
CA GLN A 11 3.19 -9.19 -4.05
C GLN A 11 2.82 -9.97 -2.80
N ARG A 12 2.10 -9.35 -1.87
CA ARG A 12 1.55 -9.98 -0.65
C ARG A 12 0.09 -10.42 -0.81
N GLY A 13 -0.46 -10.31 -2.02
CA GLY A 13 -1.85 -10.65 -2.32
C GLY A 13 -2.86 -9.77 -1.57
N ILE A 14 -2.51 -8.54 -1.21
CA ILE A 14 -3.40 -7.59 -0.55
C ILE A 14 -4.11 -6.78 -1.64
N SER A 15 -5.44 -6.90 -1.72
CA SER A 15 -6.26 -6.03 -2.56
C SER A 15 -6.21 -4.60 -2.03
N ALA A 16 -6.06 -3.63 -2.94
CA ALA A 16 -5.90 -2.23 -2.62
C ALA A 16 -6.72 -1.36 -3.57
N ASN A 17 -7.54 -0.46 -3.02
CA ASN A 17 -8.21 0.59 -3.79
C ASN A 17 -7.49 1.92 -3.54
N VAL A 18 -6.85 2.46 -4.55
CA VAL A 18 -6.11 3.74 -4.45
C VAL A 18 -7.02 4.88 -4.91
N VAL A 19 -7.12 5.92 -4.09
CA VAL A 19 -7.85 7.15 -4.38
C VAL A 19 -6.86 8.30 -4.38
N ALA A 20 -6.67 8.89 -5.56
CA ALA A 20 -5.85 10.09 -5.68
C ALA A 20 -6.56 11.28 -5.00
N ALA A 21 -5.87 11.93 -4.06
CA ALA A 21 -6.36 13.15 -3.43
C ALA A 21 -5.36 14.30 -3.63
N PHE A 22 -5.78 15.52 -3.27
CA PHE A 22 -5.02 16.74 -3.58
C PHE A 22 -3.65 16.80 -2.88
N HIS A 23 -3.52 16.26 -1.66
CA HIS A 23 -2.28 16.33 -0.88
C HIS A 23 -1.55 14.99 -0.77
N HIS A 24 -2.28 13.88 -0.75
CA HIS A 24 -1.73 12.54 -0.62
C HIS A 24 -2.70 11.54 -1.23
N ASP A 25 -2.18 10.39 -1.66
CA ASP A 25 -3.03 9.28 -2.07
C ASP A 25 -3.58 8.58 -0.82
N HIS A 26 -4.84 8.16 -0.89
CA HIS A 26 -5.42 7.24 0.07
C HIS A 26 -5.40 5.83 -0.52
N VAL A 27 -5.08 4.83 0.31
CA VAL A 27 -5.18 3.43 -0.07
C VAL A 27 -6.08 2.69 0.92
N PHE A 28 -7.12 2.03 0.40
CA PHE A 28 -8.03 1.21 1.18
C PHE A 28 -7.70 -0.26 0.99
N VAL A 29 -7.59 -0.99 2.10
CA VAL A 29 -7.29 -2.43 2.16
C VAL A 29 -8.30 -3.13 3.10
N PRO A 30 -8.46 -4.46 3.04
CA PRO A 30 -9.26 -5.19 4.01
C PRO A 30 -8.77 -4.92 5.44
N SER A 31 -9.69 -4.59 6.36
CA SER A 31 -9.36 -4.21 7.74
C SER A 31 -8.56 -5.27 8.48
N SER A 32 -8.88 -6.54 8.26
CA SER A 32 -8.17 -7.69 8.82
C SER A 32 -6.70 -7.80 8.39
N ARG A 33 -6.31 -7.11 7.32
CA ARG A 33 -4.95 -7.11 6.77
C ARG A 33 -4.26 -5.75 6.84
N ALA A 34 -4.85 -4.79 7.57
CA ALA A 34 -4.30 -3.43 7.68
C ALA A 34 -2.86 -3.42 8.21
N GLN A 35 -2.57 -4.22 9.24
CA GLN A 35 -1.22 -4.30 9.81
C GLN A 35 -0.19 -4.86 8.82
N GLU A 36 -0.59 -5.87 8.04
CA GLU A 36 0.24 -6.48 7.01
C GLU A 36 0.53 -5.49 5.86
N ALA A 37 -0.48 -4.72 5.47
CA ALA A 37 -0.32 -3.66 4.48
C ALA A 37 0.66 -2.59 4.97
N ILE A 38 0.55 -2.13 6.22
CA ILE A 38 1.50 -1.17 6.81
C ILE A 38 2.92 -1.73 6.78
N ALA A 39 3.13 -2.97 7.20
CA ALA A 39 4.46 -3.60 7.17
C ALA A 39 5.06 -3.63 5.75
N ALA A 40 4.26 -4.03 4.76
CA ALA A 40 4.68 -4.04 3.35
C ALA A 40 5.13 -2.66 2.84
N LEU A 41 4.37 -1.62 3.22
CA LEU A 41 4.66 -0.25 2.82
C LEU A 41 5.86 0.33 3.58
N THR A 42 6.05 -0.03 4.84
CA THR A 42 7.23 0.36 5.62
C THR A 42 8.50 -0.29 5.07
N GLU A 43 8.47 -1.58 4.74
CA GLU A 43 9.60 -2.26 4.08
C GLU A 43 9.95 -1.61 2.74
N LEU A 44 8.94 -1.22 1.96
CA LEU A 44 9.14 -0.51 0.69
C LEU A 44 9.88 0.82 0.88
N MET A 45 9.67 1.52 2.00
CA MET A 45 10.34 2.79 2.33
C MET A 45 11.75 2.62 2.88
N LEU A 46 12.05 1.48 3.52
CA LEU A 46 13.37 1.20 4.10
C LEU A 46 14.38 0.65 3.09
N THR A 47 13.91 0.24 1.92
CA THR A 47 14.71 -0.46 0.91
C THR A 47 15.02 0.40 -0.33
N ASP A 48 15.22 1.71 -0.15
CA ASP A 48 15.73 2.60 -1.22
C ASP A 48 17.27 2.63 -1.29
#